data_AF-A0A537V3T0-F1
#
_entry.id   AF-A0A537V3T0-F1
#
_cell.length_a   1.000
_cell.length_b   1.000
_cell.length_c   1.000
_cell.angle_alpha   90.00
_cell.angle_beta   90.00
_cell.angle_gamma   90.00
#
_symmetry.space_group_name_H-M   'P 1'
#
loop_
_entity.id
_entity.type
_entity.pdbx_description
1 polymer ?
#
loop_
_entity_poly.entity_id
_entity_poly.type
_entity_poly.pdbx_seq_one_letter_code
_entity_poly.pdbx_strand_id
1 'polypeptide(L)'
;MTTRHPLSRRGLLAGAGAVGAAAFASRRAAAQAQPAPNAQLGTPASTISSPPRDWTPGRPSIYPDPDVIVIDPAFNSVRLGNAPIRRVWTGANWAEGPAWSSQGQYLVFSDVTGNVQYRYIWEDGR
;
A
#
# COMPACT_ATOMS: atom_id res chain seq x y z
N MET A 1 -4.63 -26.65 -63.40
CA MET A 1 -3.84 -27.41 -62.41
C MET A 1 -3.21 -26.37 -61.48
N THR A 2 -3.80 -26.11 -60.32
CA THR A 2 -3.31 -25.10 -59.37
C THR A 2 -3.61 -25.59 -57.96
N THR A 3 -2.55 -25.92 -57.23
CA THR A 3 -2.54 -26.59 -55.93
C THR A 3 -2.93 -25.62 -54.81
N ARG A 4 -3.93 -25.96 -53.97
CA ARG A 4 -4.23 -25.19 -52.74
C ARG A 4 -3.36 -25.73 -51.61
N HIS A 5 -2.51 -24.89 -51.01
CA HIS A 5 -1.81 -25.22 -49.76
C HIS A 5 -2.77 -25.03 -48.57
N PRO A 6 -3.10 -26.07 -47.79
CA PRO A 6 -3.85 -25.88 -46.55
C PRO A 6 -2.96 -25.23 -45.49
N LEU A 7 -3.46 -24.19 -44.84
CA LEU A 7 -2.82 -23.56 -43.68
C LEU A 7 -2.56 -24.62 -42.60
N SER A 8 -1.30 -24.78 -42.21
CA SER A 8 -0.92 -25.76 -41.17
C SER A 8 -1.32 -25.26 -39.79
N ARG A 9 -1.93 -26.16 -38.99
CA ARG A 9 -2.30 -25.95 -37.57
C ARG A 9 -1.17 -25.33 -36.72
N ARG A 10 0.09 -25.55 -37.12
CA ARG A 10 1.27 -24.99 -36.45
C ARG A 10 1.38 -23.47 -36.56
N GLY A 11 0.92 -22.88 -37.67
CA GLY A 11 0.89 -21.42 -37.85
C GLY A 11 -0.16 -20.73 -36.97
N LEU A 12 -1.27 -21.42 -36.69
CA LEU A 12 -2.36 -20.88 -35.88
C LEU A 12 -1.98 -20.82 -34.38
N LEU A 13 -1.20 -21.80 -33.88
CA LEU A 13 -0.73 -21.83 -32.49
C LEU A 13 0.38 -20.80 -32.20
N ALA A 14 1.24 -20.50 -33.18
CA ALA A 14 2.28 -19.48 -33.03
C ALA A 14 1.69 -18.05 -32.91
N GLY A 15 0.56 -17.77 -33.57
CA GLY A 15 -0.12 -16.48 -33.47
C GLY A 15 -0.83 -16.25 -32.13
N ALA A 16 -1.38 -17.31 -31.51
CA ALA A 16 -2.12 -17.20 -30.25
C ALA A 16 -1.23 -16.88 -29.04
N GLY A 17 0.03 -17.37 -29.03
CA GLY A 17 0.96 -17.14 -27.91
C GLY A 17 1.44 -15.68 -27.80
N ALA A 18 1.67 -15.00 -28.93
CA ALA A 18 2.17 -13.63 -28.94
C ALA A 18 1.12 -12.61 -28.45
N VAL A 19 -0.17 -12.84 -28.77
CA VAL A 19 -1.26 -11.97 -28.32
C VAL A 19 -1.52 -12.13 -26.81
N GLY A 20 -1.40 -13.36 -26.29
CA GLY A 20 -1.59 -13.64 -24.86
C GLY A 20 -0.57 -12.92 -23.98
N ALA A 21 0.72 -13.01 -24.30
CA ALA A 21 1.79 -12.42 -23.49
C ALA A 21 1.69 -10.89 -23.38
N ALA A 22 1.32 -10.20 -24.46
CA ALA A 22 1.10 -8.74 -24.46
C ALA A 22 -0.12 -8.31 -23.61
N ALA A 23 -1.18 -9.12 -23.59
CA ALA A 23 -2.38 -8.86 -22.80
C ALA A 23 -2.16 -9.08 -21.29
N PHE A 24 -1.29 -10.02 -20.89
CA PHE A 24 -0.94 -10.22 -19.48
C PHE A 24 0.09 -9.21 -18.94
N ALA A 25 1.03 -8.76 -19.78
CA ALA A 25 2.01 -7.74 -19.40
C ALA A 25 1.35 -6.36 -19.15
N SER A 26 0.36 -5.99 -19.98
CA SER A 26 -0.38 -4.73 -19.83
C SER A 26 -1.26 -4.68 -18.57
N ARG A 27 -1.80 -5.83 -18.11
CA ARG A 27 -2.59 -5.89 -16.87
C ARG A 27 -1.76 -5.72 -15.60
N ARG A 28 -0.49 -6.16 -15.56
CA ARG A 28 0.38 -5.93 -14.39
C ARG A 28 0.85 -4.49 -14.26
N ALA A 29 1.10 -3.80 -15.39
CA ALA A 29 1.48 -2.39 -15.37
C ALA A 29 0.33 -1.48 -14.88
N ALA A 30 -0.93 -1.80 -15.20
CA ALA A 30 -2.08 -1.03 -14.74
C ALA A 30 -2.48 -1.34 -13.28
N ALA A 31 -2.20 -2.54 -12.77
CA ALA A 31 -2.52 -2.94 -11.39
C ALA A 31 -1.56 -2.37 -10.33
N GLN A 32 -0.47 -1.70 -10.75
CA GLN A 32 0.50 -1.04 -9.87
C GLN A 32 0.40 0.49 -9.89
N ALA A 33 -0.58 1.05 -10.60
CA ALA A 33 -0.87 2.47 -10.48
C ALA A 33 -1.54 2.70 -9.12
N GLN A 34 -0.77 3.20 -8.15
CA GLN A 34 -1.31 3.81 -6.95
C GLN A 34 -2.35 4.86 -7.41
N PRO A 35 -3.63 4.75 -7.02
CA PRO A 35 -4.61 5.77 -7.34
C PRO A 35 -4.04 7.13 -6.92
N ALA A 36 -4.20 8.15 -7.76
CA ALA A 36 -3.87 9.51 -7.34
C ALA A 36 -4.58 9.76 -6.00
N PRO A 37 -3.89 10.31 -4.99
CA PRO A 37 -4.51 10.59 -3.70
C PRO A 37 -5.78 11.38 -3.96
N ASN A 38 -6.92 10.86 -3.53
CA ASN A 38 -8.19 11.56 -3.71
C ASN A 38 -8.09 12.86 -2.89
N ALA A 39 -7.91 13.99 -3.58
CA ALA A 39 -7.73 15.30 -2.95
C ALA A 39 -8.95 15.73 -2.11
N GLN A 40 -10.07 15.04 -2.26
CA GLN A 40 -11.30 15.22 -1.48
C GLN A 40 -11.37 14.39 -0.20
N LEU A 41 -10.44 13.45 0.04
CA LEU A 41 -10.27 12.89 1.38
C LEU A 41 -9.52 13.95 2.20
N GLY A 42 -10.27 14.90 2.76
CA GLY A 42 -9.73 15.89 3.68
C GLY A 42 -8.89 15.17 4.73
N THR A 43 -7.70 15.70 5.02
CA THR A 43 -6.92 15.19 6.16
C THR A 43 -7.77 15.45 7.39
N PRO A 44 -8.20 14.42 8.16
CA PRO A 44 -8.95 14.66 9.37
C PRO A 44 -8.13 15.60 10.25
N ALA A 45 -8.80 16.60 10.83
CA ALA A 45 -8.14 17.53 11.74
C ALA A 45 -7.41 16.72 12.83
N SER A 46 -6.11 16.97 12.98
CA SER A 46 -5.35 16.37 14.07
C SER A 46 -5.98 16.82 15.38
N THR A 47 -6.23 15.90 16.30
CA THR A 47 -6.72 16.23 17.64
C THR A 47 -5.61 16.77 18.55
N ILE A 48 -4.36 16.84 18.05
CA ILE A 48 -3.18 17.18 18.83
C ILE A 48 -2.37 18.31 18.18
N SER A 49 -1.79 18.10 17.00
CA SER A 49 -0.99 19.11 16.27
C SER A 49 -1.85 20.18 15.58
N SER A 50 -1.50 21.46 15.80
CA SER A 50 -2.02 22.62 15.06
C SER A 50 -0.86 23.46 14.49
N PRO A 51 -0.71 23.58 13.16
CA PRO A 51 -1.56 22.96 12.13
C PRO A 51 -1.44 21.43 12.13
N PRO A 52 -2.43 20.70 11.56
CA PRO A 52 -2.35 19.25 11.42
C PRO A 52 -1.06 18.81 10.72
N ARG A 53 -0.53 17.65 11.12
CA ARG A 53 0.68 17.09 10.52
C ARG A 53 0.57 16.97 8.99
N ASP A 54 1.60 17.50 8.32
CA ASP A 54 1.79 17.32 6.87
C ASP A 54 2.43 15.96 6.60
N TRP A 55 1.67 15.07 5.96
CA TRP A 55 2.11 13.72 5.60
C TRP A 55 2.61 13.60 4.16
N THR A 56 2.85 14.72 3.47
CA THR A 56 3.41 14.70 2.11
C THR A 56 4.86 14.20 2.11
N PRO A 57 5.28 13.45 1.08
CA PRO A 57 6.67 13.02 0.96
C PRO A 57 7.65 14.19 1.04
N GLY A 58 8.76 14.01 1.76
CA GLY A 58 9.77 15.06 1.94
C GLY A 58 9.49 16.03 3.10
N ARG A 59 8.46 15.78 3.92
CA ARG A 59 8.26 16.46 5.20
C ARG A 59 8.77 15.58 6.34
N PRO A 60 9.90 15.93 6.97
CA PRO A 60 10.48 15.09 8.01
C PRO A 60 9.65 15.15 9.30
N SER A 61 9.51 14.02 9.98
CA SER A 61 9.04 14.01 11.36
C SER A 61 10.11 14.62 12.28
N ILE A 62 9.67 15.41 13.26
CA ILE A 62 10.54 16.07 14.24
C ILE A 62 10.59 15.29 15.57
N TYR A 63 11.66 15.47 16.33
CA TYR A 63 11.87 14.87 17.65
C TYR A 63 11.92 15.93 18.77
N PRO A 64 11.34 15.66 19.95
CA PRO A 64 10.41 14.55 20.18
C PRO A 64 9.12 14.76 19.38
N ASP A 65 8.46 13.66 19.01
CA ASP A 65 7.25 13.76 18.20
C ASP A 65 6.15 14.51 18.98
N PRO A 66 5.61 15.62 18.44
CA PRO A 66 4.64 16.47 19.15
C PRO A 66 3.28 15.80 19.35
N ASP A 67 2.98 14.74 18.59
CA ASP A 67 1.72 14.01 18.69
C ASP A 67 1.84 12.79 19.64
N VAL A 68 3.00 12.55 20.25
CA VAL A 68 3.20 11.54 21.30
C VAL A 68 3.16 12.20 22.68
N ILE A 69 1.97 12.26 23.26
CA ILE A 69 1.69 12.91 24.55
C ILE A 69 1.69 11.88 25.68
N VAL A 70 2.41 12.20 26.75
CA VAL A 70 2.34 11.47 28.02
C VAL A 70 1.29 12.13 28.91
N ILE A 71 0.19 11.44 29.17
CA ILE A 71 -0.89 11.93 30.03
C ILE A 71 -0.55 11.67 31.50
N ASP A 72 -0.14 10.45 31.82
CA ASP A 72 0.31 10.07 33.16
C ASP A 72 1.85 10.00 33.19
N PRO A 73 2.53 10.71 34.10
CA PRO A 73 3.98 10.72 34.22
C PRO A 73 4.64 9.34 34.34
N ALA A 74 3.94 8.31 34.81
CA ALA A 74 4.45 6.94 34.89
C ALA A 74 4.89 6.39 33.51
N PHE A 75 4.29 6.86 32.42
CA PHE A 75 4.62 6.43 31.06
C PHE A 75 5.86 7.14 30.47
N ASN A 76 6.45 8.11 31.16
CA ASN A 76 7.68 8.75 30.68
C ASN A 76 8.83 7.74 30.49
N SER A 77 8.85 6.67 31.27
CA SER A 77 9.87 5.61 31.19
C SER A 77 9.75 4.72 29.94
N VAL A 78 8.57 4.62 29.35
CA VAL A 78 8.30 3.77 28.16
C VAL A 78 8.20 4.57 26.86
N ARG A 79 8.23 5.90 26.94
CA ARG A 79 8.24 6.77 25.76
C ARG A 79 9.62 6.75 25.10
N LEU A 80 9.67 6.36 23.83
CA LEU A 80 10.84 6.55 22.98
C LEU A 80 10.85 7.97 22.39
N GLY A 81 11.74 8.84 22.89
CA GLY A 81 11.83 10.24 22.45
C GLY A 81 12.29 10.44 21.00
N ASN A 82 12.95 9.43 20.43
CA ASN A 82 13.49 9.44 19.06
C ASN A 82 12.68 8.58 18.08
N ALA A 83 11.45 8.19 18.42
CA ALA A 83 10.56 7.41 17.56
C ALA A 83 9.40 8.31 17.09
N PRO A 84 9.38 8.74 15.81
CA PRO A 84 8.31 9.58 15.34
C PRO A 84 7.15 8.74 14.81
N ILE A 85 5.95 9.31 14.78
CA ILE A 85 4.83 8.70 14.08
C ILE A 85 5.12 8.72 12.58
N ARG A 86 4.93 7.58 11.92
CA ARG A 86 5.08 7.40 10.47
C ARG A 86 3.80 6.88 9.86
N ARG A 87 3.36 7.48 8.75
CA ARG A 87 2.28 6.93 7.93
C ARG A 87 2.87 5.96 6.92
N VAL A 88 2.64 4.68 7.14
CA VAL A 88 3.23 3.58 6.34
C VAL A 88 2.37 3.17 5.14
N TRP A 89 1.06 3.39 5.21
CA TRP A 89 0.13 3.06 4.13
C TRP A 89 -1.16 3.89 4.23
N THR A 90 -1.87 4.04 3.12
CA THR A 90 -3.20 4.64 3.00
C THR A 90 -4.02 3.87 1.96
N GLY A 91 -5.34 3.82 2.08
CA GLY A 91 -6.21 3.25 1.06
C GLY A 91 -7.39 2.44 1.59
N ALA A 92 -7.39 2.09 2.88
CA ALA A 92 -8.53 1.45 3.52
C ALA A 92 -9.61 2.47 3.80
N ASN A 93 -10.85 2.02 3.68
CA ASN A 93 -12.01 2.76 4.14
C ASN A 93 -12.10 2.73 5.69
N TRP A 94 -11.88 1.56 6.29
CA TRP A 94 -11.79 1.39 7.74
C TRP A 94 -10.71 0.37 8.12
N ALA A 95 -9.49 0.85 8.40
CA ALA A 95 -8.39 0.00 8.84
C ALA A 95 -8.54 -0.40 10.32
N GLU A 96 -8.56 -1.70 10.60
CA GLU A 96 -8.64 -2.21 11.97
C GLU A 96 -7.92 -3.55 12.18
N GLY A 97 -7.96 -4.05 13.41
CA GLY A 97 -7.41 -5.35 13.79
C GLY A 97 -5.90 -5.51 13.51
N PRO A 98 -5.04 -4.53 13.83
CA PRO A 98 -3.61 -4.67 13.59
C PRO A 98 -3.03 -5.78 14.47
N ALA A 99 -2.29 -6.71 13.86
CA ALA A 99 -1.53 -7.73 14.56
C ALA A 99 -0.17 -7.95 13.91
N TRP A 100 0.86 -8.21 14.72
CA TRP A 100 2.20 -8.49 14.23
C TRP A 100 2.45 -10.01 14.14
N SER A 101 2.95 -10.48 13.00
CA SER A 101 3.45 -11.85 12.85
C SER A 101 4.97 -11.87 12.97
N SER A 102 5.50 -12.34 14.10
CA SER A 102 6.96 -12.45 14.28
C SER A 102 7.60 -13.50 13.37
N GLN A 103 6.88 -14.58 13.06
CA GLN A 103 7.38 -15.64 12.18
C GLN A 103 7.44 -15.19 10.72
N GLY A 104 6.45 -14.40 10.27
CA GLY A 104 6.38 -13.89 8.90
C GLY A 104 6.98 -12.50 8.70
N GLN A 105 7.32 -11.80 9.79
CA GLN A 105 7.85 -10.43 9.80
C GLN A 105 6.99 -9.41 9.06
N TYR A 106 5.67 -9.45 9.27
CA TYR A 106 4.73 -8.48 8.70
C TYR A 106 3.66 -8.06 9.71
N LEU A 107 3.12 -6.87 9.50
CA LEU A 107 1.89 -6.40 10.13
C LEU A 107 0.70 -6.89 9.31
N VAL A 108 -0.32 -7.50 9.92
CA VAL A 108 -1.61 -7.81 9.28
C VAL A 108 -2.69 -6.89 9.84
N PHE A 109 -3.63 -6.47 9.00
CA PHE A 109 -4.79 -5.65 9.37
C PHE A 109 -5.90 -5.80 8.33
N SER A 110 -7.13 -5.41 8.64
CA SER A 110 -8.29 -5.56 7.76
C SER A 110 -8.86 -4.20 7.35
N ASP A 111 -9.38 -4.10 6.12
CA ASP A 111 -10.40 -3.10 5.77
C ASP A 111 -11.78 -3.75 5.88
N VAL A 112 -12.52 -3.43 6.94
CA VAL A 112 -13.83 -4.04 7.27
C VAL A 112 -14.82 -3.82 6.15
N THR A 113 -14.93 -2.58 5.71
CA THR A 113 -15.92 -2.19 4.70
C THR A 113 -15.48 -2.62 3.30
N GLY A 114 -14.17 -2.75 3.08
CA GLY A 114 -13.60 -3.33 1.86
C GLY A 114 -13.69 -4.86 1.78
N ASN A 115 -13.96 -5.55 2.89
CA ASN A 115 -13.93 -7.02 3.00
C ASN A 115 -12.58 -7.62 2.51
N VAL A 116 -11.46 -6.98 2.87
CA VAL A 116 -10.11 -7.39 2.49
C VAL A 116 -9.21 -7.37 3.72
N GLN A 117 -8.34 -8.37 3.83
CA GLN A 117 -7.22 -8.37 4.77
C GLN A 117 -5.92 -8.03 4.04
N TYR A 118 -5.15 -7.12 4.61
CA TYR A 118 -3.85 -6.67 4.12
C TYR A 118 -2.74 -7.18 5.01
N ARG A 119 -1.55 -7.27 4.42
CA ARG A 119 -0.29 -7.34 5.18
C ARG A 119 0.63 -6.22 4.72
N TYR A 120 1.43 -5.69 5.65
CA TYR A 120 2.49 -4.74 5.38
C TYR A 120 3.84 -5.35 5.75
N ILE A 121 4.75 -5.42 4.77
CA ILE A 121 6.12 -5.89 4.90
C ILE A 121 7.03 -4.67 4.97
N TRP A 122 7.76 -4.54 6.08
CA TRP A 122 8.57 -3.35 6.35
C TRP A 122 9.77 -3.21 5.39
N GLU A 123 10.27 -4.33 4.87
CA GLU A 123 11.49 -4.39 4.05
C GLU A 123 11.31 -3.79 2.66
N ASP A 124 10.14 -3.98 2.04
CA ASP A 124 9.82 -3.45 0.71
C ASP A 124 8.68 -2.43 0.71
N GLY A 125 8.09 -2.16 1.87
CA GLY A 125 7.06 -1.15 2.07
C GLY A 125 5.73 -1.48 1.41
N ARG A 126 5.41 -2.77 1.25
CA ARG A 126 4.18 -3.26 0.58
C ARG A 126 3.21 -3.92 1.53
#